data_AF-A0A1F8U6L7-F1
#
_entry.id   AF-A0A1F8U6L7-F1
#
_cell.length_a   1.000
_cell.length_b   1.000
_cell.length_c   1.000
_cell.angle_alpha   90.00
_cell.angle_beta   90.00
_cell.angle_gamma   90.00
#
_symmetry.space_group_name_H-M   'P 1'
#
loop_
_entity.id
_entity.type
_entity.pdbx_description
1 polymer ?
#
loop_
_entity_poly.entity_id
_entity_poly.type
_entity_poly.pdbx_seq_one_letter_code
_entity_poly.pdbx_strand_id
1 'polypeptide(L)' 'MKQAMTSLSQLILTLQGDGNYEGVASLMADKGVIKTQLADDLARLTSANIPVDIIFNQGKGVLEL' A
#
# COMPACT_ATOMS: atom_id res chain seq x y z
N MET A 1 -6.26 -10.55 14.89
CA MET A 1 -5.69 -10.54 13.52
C MET A 1 -6.52 -11.36 12.54
N LYS A 2 -6.60 -12.70 12.67
CA LYS A 2 -7.32 -13.57 11.70
C LYS A 2 -8.76 -13.12 11.42
N GLN A 3 -9.54 -12.86 12.47
CA GLN A 3 -10.93 -12.41 12.34
C GLN A 3 -11.06 -11.08 11.58
N ALA A 4 -10.26 -10.09 11.92
CA ALA A 4 -10.28 -8.78 11.24
C ALA A 4 -9.90 -8.90 9.75
N MET A 5 -8.92 -9.75 9.43
CA MET A 5 -8.55 -10.05 8.04
C MET A 5 -9.71 -10.72 7.29
N THR A 6 -10.31 -11.76 7.88
CA THR A 6 -11.46 -12.45 7.28
C THR A 6 -12.63 -11.50 7.02
N SER A 7 -12.95 -10.63 7.98
CA SER A 7 -14.03 -9.63 7.83
C SER A 7 -13.74 -8.63 6.71
N LEU A 8 -12.49 -8.16 6.59
CA LEU A 8 -12.11 -7.24 5.51
C LEU A 8 -12.17 -7.93 4.14
N SER A 9 -11.68 -9.17 4.04
CA SER A 9 -11.76 -9.95 2.80
C SER A 9 -13.20 -10.20 2.38
N GLN A 10 -14.07 -10.58 3.31
CA GLN A 10 -15.50 -10.77 3.02
C GLN A 10 -16.14 -9.48 2.49
N LEU A 11 -15.91 -8.35 3.15
CA LEU A 11 -16.45 -7.05 2.71
C LEU A 11 -16.00 -6.70 1.29
N ILE A 12 -14.71 -6.82 1.00
CA ILE A 12 -14.15 -6.51 -0.32
C ILE A 12 -14.74 -7.43 -1.40
N LEU A 13 -14.81 -8.74 -1.13
CA LEU A 13 -15.34 -9.71 -2.09
C LEU A 13 -16.84 -9.49 -2.37
N THR A 14 -17.63 -9.14 -1.35
CA THR A 14 -19.05 -8.79 -1.54
C THR A 14 -19.20 -7.55 -2.41
N LEU A 15 -18.48 -6.47 -2.10
CA LEU A 15 -18.54 -5.23 -2.89
C LEU A 15 -18.12 -5.46 -4.35
N GLN A 16 -17.11 -6.30 -4.59
CA GLN A 16 -16.66 -6.66 -5.94
C GLN A 16 -17.67 -7.54 -6.67
N GLY A 17 -18.24 -8.54 -6.00
CA GLY A 17 -19.24 -9.46 -6.57
C GLY A 17 -20.54 -8.76 -6.94
N ASP A 18 -20.96 -7.78 -6.14
CA ASP A 18 -22.16 -6.98 -6.38
C ASP A 18 -21.93 -5.83 -7.37
N GLY A 19 -20.68 -5.60 -7.81
CA GLY A 19 -20.33 -4.47 -8.68
C GLY A 19 -20.58 -3.11 -8.04
N ASN A 20 -20.49 -3.02 -6.70
CA ASN A 20 -20.86 -1.82 -5.94
C ASN A 20 -19.72 -0.78 -5.94
N TYR A 21 -19.61 -0.02 -7.02
CA TYR A 21 -18.60 1.03 -7.19
C TYR A 21 -18.67 2.12 -6.12
N GLU A 22 -19.87 2.55 -5.71
CA GLU A 22 -20.06 3.56 -4.67
C GLU A 22 -19.55 3.08 -3.31
N GLY A 23 -19.82 1.81 -2.98
CA GLY A 23 -19.34 1.17 -1.76
C GLY A 23 -17.82 1.04 -1.73
N VAL A 24 -17.20 0.70 -2.87
CA VAL A 24 -15.73 0.66 -3.00
C VAL A 24 -15.13 2.06 -2.88
N ALA A 25 -15.71 3.06 -3.54
CA ALA A 25 -15.24 4.45 -3.46
C ALA A 25 -15.31 4.98 -2.02
N SER A 26 -16.41 4.70 -1.31
CA SER A 26 -16.56 5.07 0.10
C SER A 26 -15.55 4.36 0.99
N LEU A 27 -15.31 3.06 0.75
CA LEU A 27 -14.31 2.30 1.49
C LEU A 27 -12.89 2.86 1.29
N MET A 28 -12.56 3.28 0.07
CA MET A 28 -11.28 3.91 -0.24
C MET A 28 -11.14 5.30 0.38
N ALA A 29 -12.20 6.11 0.35
CA ALA A 29 -12.18 7.43 0.96
C ALA A 29 -11.99 7.38 2.49
N ASP A 30 -12.58 6.38 3.17
CA ASP A 30 -12.47 6.21 4.62
C ASP A 30 -11.17 5.50 5.04
N LYS A 31 -10.78 4.42 4.34
CA LYS A 31 -9.72 3.51 4.79
C LYS A 31 -8.43 3.60 3.97
N GLY A 32 -8.48 4.16 2.76
CA GLY A 32 -7.34 4.33 1.86
C GLY A 32 -6.51 5.59 2.13
N VAL A 33 -6.74 6.28 3.24
CA VAL A 33 -6.02 7.51 3.61
C VAL A 33 -4.83 7.24 4.51
N ILE A 34 -3.74 7.99 4.28
CA ILE A 34 -2.59 8.01 5.17
C ILE A 34 -2.96 8.82 6.41
N LYS A 35 -3.11 8.13 7.55
CA LYS A 35 -3.35 8.78 8.84
C LYS A 35 -2.06 9.38 9.39
N THR A 36 -2.19 10.36 10.29
CA THR A 36 -1.06 11.07 10.91
C THR A 36 0.00 10.14 11.47
N GLN A 37 -0.40 9.07 12.17
CA GLN A 37 0.54 8.08 12.71
C GLN A 37 1.43 7.45 11.62
N LEU A 38 0.85 7.05 10.49
CA LEU A 38 1.62 6.47 9.39
C LEU A 38 2.50 7.54 8.72
N ALA A 39 2.01 8.78 8.59
CA ALA A 39 2.81 9.87 8.05
C ALA A 39 4.05 10.17 8.92
N ASP A 40 3.91 10.16 10.24
CA ASP A 40 5.01 10.37 11.18
C ASP A 40 6.04 9.23 11.11
N ASP A 41 5.57 7.99 11.00
CA ASP A 41 6.46 6.84 10.81
C ASP A 41 7.21 6.90 9.47
N LEU A 42 6.54 7.33 8.39
CA LEU A 42 7.19 7.56 7.09
C LEU A 42 8.24 8.67 7.18
N ALA A 43 7.94 9.78 7.87
CA ALA A 43 8.91 10.87 8.07
C ALA A 43 10.16 10.41 8.83
N ARG A 44 9.99 9.52 9.81
CA ARG A 44 11.12 8.89 10.52
C ARG A 44 11.97 8.03 9.58
N LEU A 45 11.36 7.22 8.71
CA LEU A 45 12.08 6.41 7.71
C LEU A 45 12.85 7.30 6.71
N THR A 46 12.22 8.39 6.25
CA THR A 46 12.88 9.37 5.37
C THR A 46 14.05 10.06 6.06
N SER A 47 13.91 10.46 7.34
CA SER A 47 14.98 11.06 8.12
C SER A 47 16.18 10.12 8.35
N ALA A 48 15.93 8.81 8.32
CA ALA A 48 16.94 7.76 8.43
C ALA A 48 17.61 7.44 7.08
N ASN A 49 17.32 8.18 6.00
CA ASN A 49 17.81 7.93 4.64
C ASN A 49 17.53 6.51 4.13
N ILE A 50 16.41 5.91 4.55
CA ILE A 50 16.00 4.58 4.08
C ILE A 50 15.34 4.75 2.70
N PRO A 51 15.87 4.11 1.63
CA PRO A 51 15.28 4.19 0.31
C PRO A 51 13.95 3.43 0.24
N VAL A 52 13.01 3.94 -0.57
CA VAL A 52 11.69 3.32 -0.77
C VAL A 52 11.77 2.02 -1.58
N ASP A 53 12.69 1.98 -2.54
CA ASP A 53 12.90 0.85 -3.43
C ASP A 53 14.37 0.78 -3.86
N ILE A 54 14.77 -0.32 -4.50
CA ILE A 54 16.12 -0.54 -5.02
C ILE A 54 16.13 -0.42 -6.54
N ILE A 55 17.17 0.24 -7.07
CA ILE A 55 17.45 0.24 -8.51
C ILE A 55 18.48 -0.85 -8.77
N PHE A 56 18.08 -1.89 -9.49
CA PHE A 56 19.01 -2.93 -9.92
C PHE A 56 19.67 -2.54 -11.25
N ASN A 57 20.94 -2.12 -11.20
CA ASN A 57 21.72 -1.76 -12.37
C ASN A 57 22.44 -3.00 -12.94
N GLN A 58 21.99 -3.50 -14.10
CA GLN A 58 22.57 -4.66 -14.78
C GLN A 58 22.76 -4.40 -16.28
N GLY A 59 23.81 -4.97 -16.87
CA GLY A 59 24.03 -5.01 -18.32
C GLY A 59 25.49 -4.79 -18.70
N LYS A 60 25.79 -4.95 -19.99
CA LYS A 60 27.15 -4.74 -20.53
C LYS A 60 27.69 -3.32 -20.32
N GLY A 61 26.82 -2.33 -20.12
CA GLY A 61 27.23 -0.94 -19.81
C GLY A 61 27.60 -0.70 -18.33
N VAL A 62 27.38 -1.67 -17.44
CA VAL A 62 27.81 -1.64 -16.03
C VAL A 62 29.09 -2.47 -15.82
N LEU A 63 29.34 -3.42 -16.73
CA LEU A 63 30.63 -4.08 -16.86
C LEU A 63 31.56 -3.08 -17.57
N GLU A 64 32.47 -2.44 -16.85
CA GLU A 64 33.52 -1.57 -17.43
C GLU A 64 34.49 -2.40 -18.30
N LEU A 65 34.01 -2.95 -19.42
CA LEU A 65 34.80 -3.70 -20.41
C LEU A 65 35.32 -2.77 -21.51
#